data_AF-A0AB38CYU2-F1
#
_entry.id   AF-A0AB38CYU2-F1
#
_cell.length_a   1.000
_cell.length_b   1.000
_cell.length_c   1.000
_cell.angle_alpha   90.00
_cell.angle_beta   90.00
_cell.angle_gamma   90.00
#
_symmetry.space_group_name_H-M   'P 1'
#
loop_
_entity.id
_entity.type
_entity.pdbx_description
1 polymer ?
#
loop_
_entity_poly.entity_id
_entity_poly.type
_entity_poly.pdbx_seq_one_letter_code
_entity_poly.pdbx_strand_id
1 'polypeptide(L)'
;MGNRATNVSVFWGGTPHDAGTLPSTVASRQRPRFLSASCSKPLSSRVFRARIKVRTKEIGSFVKKLRKYEDCCWEKTTDKVGAQIALHTLDDVQRLYDILKAGIPGLEYAGETDKTTATHQPKVFGCAGLHVQMRFTDQSTRDGEQIECEIQLRTQSQDAWAYLEHGLRYKPVIAPSDAVSRKLERLSVLVEIFDEEVKSMIAEIERDPQYETALILRQAERWFFTFTTEPGESELSLEVLDLVKSSMSYGDPTEYAQTLAIFVDTHRRQIEDALNDYGNGSAYEGDFNYTRQDGRHCPLS
;
A
#
# COMPACT_ATOMS: atom_id res chain seq x y z
N MET A 1 -42.31 -11.29 18.99
CA MET A 1 -41.86 -10.28 18.00
C MET A 1 -40.43 -10.70 17.62
N GLY A 2 -40.16 -11.57 16.63
CA GLY A 2 -40.43 -11.47 15.19
C GLY A 2 -39.61 -10.30 14.62
N ASN A 3 -38.58 -10.43 13.77
CA ASN A 3 -38.30 -11.34 12.65
C ASN A 3 -36.78 -11.43 12.40
N ARG A 4 -36.21 -12.64 12.28
CA ARG A 4 -35.82 -13.38 11.04
C ARG A 4 -34.51 -12.94 10.37
N ALA A 5 -33.53 -13.84 10.48
CA ALA A 5 -32.46 -14.05 9.52
C ALA A 5 -33.00 -14.59 8.18
N THR A 6 -32.35 -14.25 7.07
CA THR A 6 -32.34 -15.00 5.79
C THR A 6 -31.18 -14.43 4.97
N ASN A 7 -30.06 -15.16 4.87
CA ASN A 7 -29.72 -16.18 3.87
C ASN A 7 -28.91 -15.61 2.71
N VAL A 8 -27.63 -15.97 2.72
CA VAL A 8 -26.71 -15.94 1.58
C VAL A 8 -27.07 -17.11 0.68
N SER A 9 -27.50 -16.85 -0.55
CA SER A 9 -27.60 -17.86 -1.60
C SER A 9 -26.57 -17.56 -2.69
N VAL A 10 -25.63 -18.49 -2.84
CA VAL A 10 -24.70 -18.60 -3.96
C VAL A 10 -25.41 -19.42 -5.04
N PHE A 11 -25.56 -18.88 -6.25
CA PHE A 11 -26.01 -19.66 -7.40
C PHE A 11 -24.92 -19.65 -8.48
N TRP A 12 -24.45 -20.85 -8.81
CA TRP A 12 -23.76 -21.18 -10.05
C TRP A 12 -24.81 -21.66 -11.07
N GLY A 13 -24.71 -21.25 -12.33
CA GLY A 13 -25.55 -21.77 -13.41
C GLY A 13 -25.01 -21.33 -14.78
N GLY A 14 -24.68 -22.32 -15.62
CA GLY A 14 -24.13 -22.15 -16.97
C GLY A 14 -25.16 -21.86 -18.08
N THR A 15 -24.61 -21.71 -19.28
CA THR A 15 -25.12 -21.30 -20.60
C THR A 15 -26.04 -22.33 -21.29
N PRO A 16 -26.46 -22.12 -22.58
CA PRO A 16 -27.18 -20.99 -23.21
C PRO A 16 -28.42 -21.49 -23.98
N HIS A 17 -29.38 -20.62 -24.35
CA HIS A 17 -30.19 -20.69 -25.58
C HIS A 17 -31.26 -19.59 -25.55
N ASP A 18 -31.16 -18.63 -26.47
CA ASP A 18 -32.23 -18.24 -27.41
C ASP A 18 -31.98 -16.84 -27.98
N ALA A 19 -31.95 -16.81 -29.32
CA ALA A 19 -31.84 -15.62 -30.13
C ALA A 19 -33.16 -14.85 -30.09
N GLY A 20 -33.11 -13.60 -29.64
CA GLY A 20 -34.24 -12.67 -29.63
C GLY A 20 -33.74 -11.25 -29.79
N THR A 21 -34.11 -10.64 -30.91
CA THR A 21 -33.86 -9.28 -31.39
C THR A 21 -33.96 -8.21 -30.29
N LEU A 22 -32.91 -7.42 -30.07
CA LEU A 22 -32.91 -6.26 -29.16
C LEU A 22 -33.20 -4.96 -29.95
N PRO A 23 -34.10 -4.09 -29.48
CA PRO A 23 -34.30 -2.76 -30.07
C PRO A 23 -33.19 -1.79 -29.63
N SER A 24 -32.86 -0.87 -30.53
CA SER A 24 -31.92 0.23 -30.33
C SER A 24 -32.45 1.21 -29.27
N THR A 25 -31.99 1.08 -28.04
CA THR A 25 -32.22 2.07 -26.99
C THR A 25 -30.87 2.54 -26.46
N VAL A 26 -30.65 3.84 -26.56
CA VAL A 26 -29.48 4.59 -26.09
C VAL A 26 -29.05 4.09 -24.71
N ALA A 27 -27.89 3.46 -24.65
CA ALA A 27 -27.25 3.07 -23.41
C ALA A 27 -26.87 4.36 -22.65
N SER A 28 -27.67 4.73 -21.65
CA SER A 28 -27.24 5.67 -20.63
C SER A 28 -26.02 5.04 -19.94
N ARG A 29 -24.83 5.58 -20.24
CA ARG A 29 -23.58 5.23 -19.56
C ARG A 29 -23.72 5.60 -18.08
N GLN A 30 -24.27 4.69 -17.28
CA GLN A 30 -24.20 4.80 -15.82
C GLN A 30 -22.72 4.68 -15.43
N ARG A 31 -22.12 5.82 -15.09
CA ARG A 31 -20.78 5.88 -14.52
C ARG A 31 -20.77 5.05 -13.22
N PRO A 32 -19.78 4.17 -13.00
CA PRO A 32 -19.72 3.41 -11.76
C PRO A 32 -19.56 4.36 -10.57
N ARG A 33 -20.53 4.35 -9.66
CA ARG A 33 -20.40 5.00 -8.34
C ARG A 33 -19.40 4.19 -7.52
N PHE A 34 -18.14 4.62 -7.52
CA PHE A 34 -17.17 4.13 -6.54
C PHE A 34 -17.58 4.63 -5.15
N LEU A 35 -17.92 3.69 -4.27
CA LEU A 35 -18.12 3.94 -2.84
C LEU A 35 -16.77 4.36 -2.24
N SER A 36 -16.56 5.66 -2.03
CA SER A 36 -15.47 6.15 -1.20
C SER A 36 -15.84 5.95 0.27
N ALA A 37 -15.20 4.99 0.92
CA ALA A 37 -15.22 4.93 2.38
C ALA A 37 -14.35 6.09 2.91
N SER A 38 -15.00 7.13 3.41
CA SER A 38 -14.34 8.26 4.08
C SER A 38 -13.68 7.77 5.37
N CYS A 39 -12.35 7.69 5.37
CA CYS A 39 -11.55 7.56 6.58
C CYS A 39 -11.17 8.97 7.05
N SER A 40 -11.86 9.47 8.07
CA SER A 40 -11.86 10.86 8.52
C SER A 40 -10.79 11.22 9.56
N LYS A 41 -9.65 10.52 9.58
CA LYS A 41 -8.53 10.88 10.48
C LYS A 41 -7.28 11.25 9.69
N PRO A 42 -6.68 12.42 9.92
CA PRO A 42 -5.46 12.82 9.23
C PRO A 42 -4.30 11.96 9.76
N LEU A 43 -3.83 11.03 8.93
CA LEU A 43 -2.48 10.48 9.11
C LEU A 43 -1.52 11.57 8.62
N SER A 44 -0.95 12.35 9.54
CA SER A 44 -0.04 13.46 9.24
C SER A 44 1.40 13.02 8.94
N SER A 45 1.59 11.77 8.51
CA SER A 45 2.88 11.24 8.08
C SER A 45 2.72 10.65 6.69
N ARG A 46 3.73 10.81 5.84
CA ARG A 46 3.79 10.21 4.49
C ARG A 46 3.11 8.84 4.51
N VAL A 47 2.04 8.69 3.73
CA VAL A 47 1.29 7.43 3.68
C VAL A 47 2.25 6.33 3.25
N PHE A 48 2.56 5.41 4.17
CA PHE A 48 3.37 4.25 3.84
C PHE A 48 2.67 3.47 2.71
N ARG A 49 3.31 3.41 1.55
CA ARG A 49 2.92 2.39 0.55
C ARG A 49 3.42 1.07 1.09
N ALA A 50 2.49 0.30 1.64
CA ALA A 50 2.78 -0.97 2.28
C ALA A 50 1.82 -2.05 1.78
N ARG A 51 2.32 -3.28 1.64
CA ARG A 51 1.49 -4.46 1.52
C ARG A 51 1.38 -5.12 2.88
N ILE A 52 0.15 -5.24 3.38
CA ILE A 52 -0.13 -5.83 4.69
C ILE A 52 -0.76 -7.21 4.50
N LYS A 53 -0.22 -8.21 5.19
CA LYS A 53 -0.79 -9.56 5.28
C LYS A 53 -0.92 -9.95 6.74
N VAL A 54 -2.14 -10.28 7.15
CA VAL A 54 -2.42 -10.75 8.52
C VAL A 54 -2.63 -12.25 8.49
N ARG A 55 -2.08 -12.95 9.48
CA ARG A 55 -2.28 -14.39 9.66
C ARG A 55 -2.40 -14.76 11.13
N THR A 56 -3.20 -15.77 11.41
CA THR A 56 -3.12 -16.52 12.66
C THR A 56 -2.23 -17.74 12.46
N LYS A 57 -1.60 -18.20 13.53
CA LYS A 57 -0.75 -19.40 13.47
C LYS A 57 -1.62 -20.63 13.23
N GLU A 58 -1.25 -21.42 12.22
CA GLU A 58 -1.90 -22.72 11.97
C GLU A 58 -1.65 -23.68 13.14
N ILE A 59 -2.67 -24.49 13.46
CA ILE A 59 -2.64 -25.49 14.55
C ILE A 59 -1.43 -26.40 14.43
N GLY A 60 -1.13 -26.92 13.23
CA GLY A 60 0.02 -27.80 13.02
C GLY A 60 1.37 -27.12 13.35
N SER A 61 1.50 -25.82 13.06
CA SER A 61 2.70 -25.04 13.41
C SER A 61 2.74 -24.72 14.90
N PHE A 62 1.58 -24.54 15.54
CA PHE A 62 1.48 -24.37 16.99
C PHE A 62 1.86 -25.65 17.75
N VAL A 63 1.37 -26.82 17.31
CA VAL A 63 1.74 -28.13 17.89
C VAL A 63 3.25 -28.39 17.77
N LYS A 64 3.89 -27.99 16.67
CA LYS A 64 5.35 -28.07 16.56
C LYS A 64 6.07 -27.20 17.59
N LYS A 65 5.52 -26.02 17.93
CA LYS A 65 6.06 -25.18 19.01
C LYS A 65 5.78 -25.76 20.39
N LEU A 66 4.61 -26.36 20.60
CA LEU A 66 4.27 -27.07 21.85
C LEU A 66 5.33 -28.12 22.19
N ARG A 67 5.74 -28.90 21.21
CA ARG A 67 6.82 -29.90 21.38
C ARG A 67 8.19 -29.30 21.71
N LYS A 68 8.42 -28.01 21.41
CA LYS A 68 9.70 -27.33 21.65
C LYS A 68 9.73 -26.62 23.01
N TYR A 69 8.59 -26.10 23.46
CA TYR A 69 8.51 -25.25 24.65
C TYR A 69 7.81 -25.90 25.85
N GLU A 70 7.35 -27.15 25.69
CA GLU A 70 6.71 -27.96 26.73
C GLU A 70 5.59 -27.17 27.45
N ASP A 71 5.57 -27.18 28.78
CA ASP A 71 4.45 -26.68 29.60
C ASP A 71 4.23 -25.16 29.51
N CYS A 72 5.22 -24.38 29.08
CA CYS A 72 5.11 -22.92 28.95
C CYS A 72 4.88 -22.46 27.50
N CYS A 73 4.49 -23.35 26.59
CA CYS A 73 4.37 -23.00 25.16
C CYS A 73 3.33 -21.91 24.89
N TRP A 74 2.24 -21.85 25.66
CA TRP A 74 1.22 -20.83 25.46
C TRP A 74 1.82 -19.44 25.66
N GLU A 75 2.43 -19.19 26.82
CA GLU A 75 3.07 -17.91 27.17
C GLU A 75 4.27 -17.61 26.26
N LYS A 76 5.11 -18.61 25.97
CA LYS A 76 6.35 -18.41 25.17
C LYS A 76 6.09 -18.25 23.66
N THR A 77 4.91 -18.59 23.16
CA THR A 77 4.59 -18.42 21.73
C THR A 77 4.03 -17.04 21.49
N THR A 78 4.88 -16.07 21.21
CA THR A 78 4.50 -14.67 20.99
C THR A 78 3.90 -14.40 19.60
N ASP A 79 4.08 -15.31 18.64
CA ASP A 79 3.65 -15.19 17.24
C ASP A 79 2.32 -15.93 16.93
N LYS A 80 1.35 -15.88 17.86
CA LYS A 80 0.01 -16.47 17.67
C LYS A 80 -0.79 -15.72 16.61
N VAL A 81 -0.75 -14.39 16.70
CA VAL A 81 -1.28 -13.45 15.72
C VAL A 81 -0.09 -12.72 15.11
N GLY A 82 -0.01 -12.68 13.79
CA GLY A 82 1.09 -12.02 13.09
C GLY A 82 0.62 -11.14 11.96
N ALA A 83 1.22 -9.95 11.86
CA ALA A 83 1.09 -9.08 10.70
C ALA A 83 2.43 -9.02 9.96
N GLN A 84 2.40 -9.07 8.64
CA GLN A 84 3.56 -8.88 7.77
C GLN A 84 3.32 -7.60 6.99
N ILE A 85 4.22 -6.64 7.14
CA ILE A 85 4.15 -5.33 6.49
C ILE A 85 5.39 -5.22 5.60
N ALA A 86 5.15 -5.28 4.29
CA ALA A 86 6.19 -5.12 3.27
C ALA A 86 6.17 -3.68 2.73
N LEU A 87 7.26 -2.95 2.93
CA LEU A 87 7.48 -1.55 2.57
C LEU A 87 8.43 -1.43 1.38
N HIS A 88 8.51 -0.25 0.78
CA HIS A 88 9.35 -0.03 -0.40
C HIS A 88 10.83 0.21 -0.07
N THR A 89 11.12 0.81 1.09
CA THR A 89 12.49 1.21 1.45
C THR A 89 12.83 0.82 2.87
N LEU A 90 14.13 0.66 3.15
CA LEU A 90 14.64 0.43 4.50
C LEU A 90 14.36 1.62 5.42
N ASP A 91 14.39 2.84 4.89
CA ASP A 91 14.09 4.05 5.67
C ASP A 91 12.62 4.07 6.12
N ASP A 92 11.70 3.60 5.28
CA ASP A 92 10.29 3.45 5.67
C ASP A 92 10.10 2.33 6.70
N VAL A 93 10.86 1.23 6.61
CA VAL A 93 10.88 0.16 7.64
C VAL A 93 11.28 0.75 8.99
N GLN A 94 12.35 1.55 9.02
CA GLN A 94 12.82 2.19 10.23
C GLN A 94 11.80 3.20 10.78
N ARG A 95 11.23 4.06 9.93
CA ARG A 95 10.20 5.02 10.34
C ARG A 95 8.98 4.32 10.95
N LEU A 96 8.48 3.26 10.31
CA LEU A 96 7.33 2.52 10.84
C LEU A 96 7.68 1.82 12.16
N TYR A 97 8.90 1.28 12.27
CA TYR A 97 9.37 0.74 13.54
C TYR A 97 9.38 1.81 14.65
N ASP A 98 9.89 3.01 14.39
CA ASP A 98 9.94 4.07 15.39
C ASP A 98 8.52 4.51 15.83
N ILE A 99 7.56 4.54 14.89
CA ILE A 99 6.15 4.78 15.21
C ILE A 99 5.57 3.66 16.08
N LEU A 100 5.81 2.39 15.73
CA LEU A 100 5.31 1.25 16.52
C LEU A 100 5.95 1.24 17.92
N LYS A 101 7.24 1.58 18.02
CA LYS A 101 7.98 1.66 19.27
C LYS A 101 7.47 2.78 20.18
N ALA A 102 7.07 3.91 19.62
CA ALA A 102 6.44 5.01 20.36
C ALA A 102 5.06 4.63 20.92
N GLY A 103 4.45 3.55 20.41
CA GLY A 103 3.10 3.12 20.75
C GLY A 103 2.05 3.85 19.90
N ILE A 104 0.98 3.14 19.59
CA ILE A 104 -0.18 3.68 18.87
C ILE A 104 -1.45 3.41 19.68
N PRO A 105 -2.53 4.19 19.52
CA PRO A 105 -3.77 3.94 20.25
C PRO A 105 -4.27 2.49 20.07
N GLY A 106 -4.44 1.77 21.18
CA GLY A 106 -4.86 0.37 21.19
C GLY A 106 -3.71 -0.66 21.14
N LEU A 107 -2.46 -0.23 20.91
CA LEU A 107 -1.33 -1.14 20.74
C LEU A 107 -0.02 -0.57 21.34
N GLU A 108 0.53 -1.27 22.33
CA GLU A 108 1.79 -0.92 22.99
C GLU A 108 2.96 -1.79 22.52
N TYR A 109 4.16 -1.23 22.57
CA TYR A 109 5.39 -1.94 22.26
C TYR A 109 5.77 -2.89 23.40
N ALA A 110 5.94 -4.17 23.09
CA ALA A 110 6.25 -5.23 24.05
C ALA A 110 7.67 -5.82 23.88
N GLY A 111 8.40 -5.46 22.81
CA GLY A 111 9.79 -5.86 22.61
C GLY A 111 10.14 -6.15 21.15
N GLU A 112 11.37 -6.61 20.93
CA GLU A 112 11.86 -7.09 19.64
C GLU A 112 12.25 -8.55 19.77
N THR A 113 11.92 -9.36 18.76
CA THR A 113 12.48 -10.72 18.65
C THR A 113 13.59 -10.69 17.61
N ASP A 114 14.83 -10.64 18.06
CA ASP A 114 16.00 -10.72 17.18
C ASP A 114 16.15 -12.16 16.64
N LYS A 115 15.57 -12.42 15.47
CA LYS A 115 15.78 -13.66 14.69
C LYS A 115 17.02 -13.59 13.79
N THR A 116 17.74 -12.47 13.79
CA THR A 116 19.02 -12.28 13.06
C THR A 116 20.18 -13.06 13.69
N THR A 117 20.01 -13.60 14.90
CA THR A 117 20.99 -14.46 15.62
C THR A 117 21.41 -15.75 14.91
N ALA A 118 20.81 -16.13 13.78
CA ALA A 118 21.33 -17.19 12.89
C ALA A 118 22.46 -16.71 11.95
N THR A 119 22.72 -15.40 11.90
CA THR A 119 23.74 -14.74 11.09
C THR A 119 24.62 -13.95 12.06
N HIS A 120 25.90 -14.30 12.18
CA HIS A 120 26.85 -13.69 13.10
C HIS A 120 27.22 -12.24 12.74
N GLN A 121 26.26 -11.31 12.72
CA GLN A 121 26.52 -9.88 12.53
C GLN A 121 25.63 -9.02 13.45
N PRO A 122 26.19 -7.94 14.03
CA PRO A 122 25.45 -7.04 14.90
C PRO A 122 24.44 -6.22 14.10
N LYS A 123 23.22 -6.01 14.62
CA LYS A 123 22.22 -4.96 14.30
C LYS A 123 22.38 -4.23 12.94
N VAL A 124 22.47 -4.98 11.86
CA VAL A 124 22.22 -4.51 10.50
C VAL A 124 20.88 -5.14 10.12
N PHE A 125 20.03 -4.39 9.41
CA PHE A 125 18.74 -4.86 8.91
C PHE A 125 18.94 -6.03 7.94
N GLY A 126 19.23 -7.21 8.48
CA GLY A 126 19.55 -8.38 7.69
C GLY A 126 18.33 -8.84 6.90
N CYS A 127 18.59 -9.75 5.97
CA CYS A 127 17.60 -10.28 5.03
C CYS A 127 16.34 -10.91 5.68
N ALA A 128 16.34 -11.13 7.00
CA ALA A 128 15.22 -11.68 7.77
C ALA A 128 14.10 -10.66 8.08
N GLY A 129 14.39 -9.36 8.00
CA GLY A 129 13.49 -8.29 8.44
C GLY A 129 13.40 -8.13 9.95
N LEU A 130 12.62 -7.15 10.40
CA LEU A 130 12.44 -6.81 11.81
C LEU A 130 11.17 -7.45 12.38
N HIS A 131 11.27 -8.06 13.56
CA HIS A 131 10.13 -8.63 14.26
C HIS A 131 9.84 -7.83 15.54
N VAL A 132 8.76 -7.07 15.50
CA VAL A 132 8.30 -6.18 16.57
C VAL A 132 7.18 -6.89 17.33
N GLN A 133 7.37 -7.10 18.63
CA GLN A 133 6.34 -7.63 19.50
C GLN A 133 5.48 -6.47 20.02
N MET A 134 4.18 -6.62 19.86
CA MET A 134 3.20 -5.63 20.28
C MET A 134 2.13 -6.28 21.16
N ARG A 135 1.48 -5.49 22.01
CA ARG A 135 0.40 -5.94 22.89
C ARG A 135 -0.82 -5.04 22.75
N PHE A 136 -1.99 -5.65 22.69
CA PHE A 136 -3.25 -4.91 22.65
C PHE A 136 -3.57 -4.38 24.06
N THR A 137 -3.86 -3.07 24.15
CA THR A 137 -4.16 -2.42 25.43
C THR A 137 -5.64 -2.48 25.79
N ASP A 138 -6.51 -2.68 24.81
CA ASP A 138 -7.97 -2.64 24.92
C ASP A 138 -8.65 -3.99 24.69
N GLN A 139 -7.87 -5.05 24.44
CA GLN A 139 -8.37 -6.39 24.16
C GLN A 139 -7.68 -7.45 25.01
N SER A 140 -8.46 -8.37 25.55
CA SER A 140 -8.00 -9.53 26.32
C SER A 140 -8.72 -10.80 25.89
N THR A 141 -8.13 -11.94 26.22
CA THR A 141 -8.79 -13.24 26.08
C THR A 141 -9.94 -13.37 27.08
N ARG A 142 -10.77 -14.41 26.94
CA ARG A 142 -11.84 -14.70 27.90
C ARG A 142 -11.34 -14.89 29.34
N ASP A 143 -10.10 -15.33 29.47
CA ASP A 143 -9.45 -15.59 30.75
C ASP A 143 -8.71 -14.35 31.30
N GLY A 144 -8.85 -13.19 30.63
CA GLY A 144 -8.27 -11.91 31.07
C GLY A 144 -6.81 -11.69 30.65
N GLU A 145 -6.22 -12.60 29.87
CA GLU A 145 -4.85 -12.45 29.39
C GLU A 145 -4.79 -11.40 28.27
N GLN A 146 -3.78 -10.53 28.30
CA GLN A 146 -3.58 -9.58 27.21
C GLN A 146 -3.14 -10.28 25.93
N ILE A 147 -3.69 -9.81 24.81
CA ILE A 147 -3.40 -10.39 23.50
C ILE A 147 -2.10 -9.77 22.98
N GLU A 148 -1.16 -10.61 22.58
CA GLU A 148 0.08 -10.18 21.93
C GLU A 148 0.09 -10.53 20.44
N CYS A 149 0.75 -9.70 19.63
CA CYS A 149 0.96 -9.96 18.21
C CYS A 149 2.40 -9.64 17.77
N GLU A 150 2.88 -10.40 16.79
CA GLU A 150 4.18 -10.17 16.16
C GLU A 150 3.96 -9.41 14.84
N ILE A 151 4.51 -8.19 14.73
CA ILE A 151 4.53 -7.41 13.49
C ILE A 151 5.90 -7.58 12.83
N GLN A 152 5.91 -8.15 11.63
CA GLN A 152 7.11 -8.33 10.82
C GLN A 152 7.22 -7.18 9.83
N LEU A 153 8.26 -6.36 9.94
CA LEU A 153 8.56 -5.26 9.03
C LEU A 153 9.67 -5.68 8.06
N ARG A 154 9.40 -5.52 6.77
CA ARG A 154 10.31 -5.94 5.69
C ARG A 154 10.25 -4.96 4.53
N THR A 155 11.29 -4.95 3.71
CA THR A 155 11.17 -4.47 2.33
C THR A 155 10.40 -5.50 1.48
N GLN A 156 9.93 -5.11 0.28
CA GLN A 156 9.31 -6.06 -0.65
C GLN A 156 10.27 -7.20 -1.04
N SER A 157 11.55 -6.88 -1.18
CA SER A 157 12.63 -7.81 -1.52
C SER A 157 12.86 -8.82 -0.40
N GLN A 158 12.95 -8.33 0.85
CA GLN A 158 13.06 -9.17 2.04
C GLN A 158 11.83 -10.07 2.22
N ASP A 159 10.62 -9.57 1.95
CA ASP A 159 9.40 -10.38 2.06
C ASP A 159 9.37 -11.51 1.01
N ALA A 160 9.75 -11.20 -0.23
CA ALA A 160 9.89 -12.19 -1.29
C ALA A 160 10.97 -13.25 -0.94
N TRP A 161 12.13 -12.80 -0.46
CA TRP A 161 13.20 -13.70 -0.04
C TRP A 161 12.79 -14.59 1.13
N ALA A 162 12.20 -14.01 2.18
CA ALA A 162 11.78 -14.77 3.36
C ALA A 162 10.72 -15.83 3.02
N TYR A 163 9.85 -15.57 2.05
CA TYR A 163 8.91 -16.57 1.53
C TYR A 163 9.64 -17.76 0.89
N LEU A 164 10.64 -17.48 0.04
CA LEU A 164 11.45 -18.50 -0.62
C LEU A 164 12.32 -19.28 0.37
N GLU A 165 13.08 -18.57 1.22
CA GLU A 165 13.98 -19.16 2.21
C GLU A 165 13.23 -20.05 3.20
N HIS A 166 12.02 -19.66 3.63
CA HIS A 166 11.22 -20.49 4.52
C HIS A 166 10.85 -21.84 3.87
N GLY A 167 10.57 -21.86 2.56
CA GLY A 167 10.36 -23.09 1.82
C GLY A 167 11.62 -23.96 1.75
N LEU A 168 12.77 -23.33 1.49
CA LEU A 168 14.04 -24.01 1.22
C LEU A 168 14.78 -24.49 2.48
N ARG A 169 14.78 -23.70 3.57
CA ARG A 169 15.49 -24.00 4.83
C ARG A 169 14.62 -24.66 5.90
N TYR A 170 13.35 -24.29 6.03
CA TYR A 170 12.49 -24.74 7.14
C TYR A 170 11.54 -25.88 6.80
N LYS A 171 11.20 -26.07 5.52
CA LYS A 171 10.46 -27.25 5.04
C LYS A 171 11.22 -28.06 3.97
N PRO A 172 12.54 -28.28 4.08
CA PRO A 172 13.23 -29.13 3.13
C PRO A 172 12.76 -30.57 3.28
N VAL A 173 12.46 -31.22 2.15
CA VAL A 173 12.28 -32.69 2.11
C VAL A 173 13.60 -33.39 2.43
N ILE A 174 14.73 -32.75 2.11
CA ILE A 174 16.11 -33.23 2.31
C ILE A 174 16.97 -32.05 2.76
N ALA A 175 17.77 -32.21 3.81
CA ALA A 175 18.68 -31.16 4.30
C ALA A 175 19.55 -30.58 3.16
N PRO A 176 19.70 -29.25 3.07
CA PRO A 176 20.47 -28.64 2.01
C PRO A 176 21.95 -29.02 2.12
N SER A 177 22.57 -29.36 0.99
CA SER A 177 24.03 -29.55 0.92
C SER A 177 24.77 -28.22 1.16
N ASP A 178 26.04 -28.28 1.53
CA ASP A 178 26.88 -27.07 1.72
C ASP A 178 26.93 -26.19 0.48
N ALA A 179 26.85 -26.78 -0.72
CA ALA A 179 26.78 -26.03 -1.97
C ALA A 179 25.45 -25.26 -2.11
N VAL A 180 24.34 -25.84 -1.65
CA VAL A 180 23.03 -25.18 -1.63
C VAL A 180 22.99 -24.10 -0.56
N SER A 181 23.50 -24.37 0.64
CA SER A 181 23.59 -23.39 1.73
C SER A 181 24.39 -22.14 1.30
N ARG A 182 25.53 -22.34 0.64
CA ARG A 182 26.32 -21.23 0.06
C ARG A 182 25.55 -20.43 -1.01
N LYS A 183 24.69 -21.09 -1.79
CA LYS A 183 23.83 -20.37 -2.76
C LYS A 183 22.75 -19.54 -2.06
N LEU A 184 22.16 -20.07 -0.98
CA LEU A 184 21.18 -19.34 -0.18
C LEU A 184 21.79 -18.08 0.44
N GLU A 185 23.01 -18.17 0.97
CA GLU A 185 23.74 -17.03 1.53
C GLU A 185 24.07 -15.98 0.47
N ARG A 186 24.49 -16.41 -0.74
CA ARG A 186 24.71 -15.47 -1.85
C ARG A 186 23.45 -14.74 -2.25
N LEU A 187 22.30 -15.43 -2.26
CA LEU A 187 21.02 -14.82 -2.59
C LEU A 187 20.58 -13.82 -1.52
N SER A 188 20.80 -14.09 -0.22
CA SER A 188 20.50 -13.11 0.82
C SER A 188 21.35 -11.84 0.68
N VAL A 189 22.62 -11.97 0.29
CA VAL A 189 23.48 -10.79 -0.01
C VAL A 189 22.96 -10.02 -1.23
N LEU A 190 22.49 -10.71 -2.27
CA LEU A 190 21.90 -10.03 -3.44
C LEU A 190 20.62 -9.25 -3.11
N VAL A 191 19.82 -9.74 -2.16
CA VAL A 191 18.62 -9.03 -1.69
C VAL A 191 19.00 -7.75 -0.95
N GLU A 192 20.07 -7.80 -0.14
CA GLU A 192 20.61 -6.62 0.55
C GLU A 192 21.10 -5.57 -0.45
N ILE A 193 21.92 -5.98 -1.44
CA ILE A 193 22.38 -5.09 -2.51
C ILE A 193 21.20 -4.50 -3.29
N PHE A 194 20.19 -5.30 -3.60
CA PHE A 194 19.00 -4.81 -4.29
C PHE A 194 18.28 -3.71 -3.51
N ASP A 195 18.12 -3.87 -2.19
CA ASP A 195 17.49 -2.85 -1.35
C ASP A 195 18.33 -1.56 -1.26
N GLU A 196 19.66 -1.67 -1.26
CA GLU A 196 20.59 -0.53 -1.32
C GLU A 196 20.46 0.25 -2.63
N GLU A 197 20.43 -0.46 -3.76
CA GLU A 197 20.27 0.15 -5.09
C GLU A 197 18.90 0.84 -5.24
N VAL A 198 17.82 0.20 -4.75
CA VAL A 198 16.49 0.82 -4.72
C VAL A 198 16.51 2.10 -3.90
N LYS A 199 17.17 2.10 -2.74
CA LYS A 199 17.32 3.31 -1.91
C LYS A 199 18.08 4.41 -2.64
N SER A 200 19.21 4.09 -3.28
CA SER A 200 19.99 5.08 -4.05
C SER A 200 19.17 5.68 -5.19
N MET A 201 18.52 4.82 -5.98
CA MET A 201 17.69 5.23 -7.11
C MET A 201 16.54 6.16 -6.66
N ILE A 202 15.86 5.85 -5.55
CA ILE A 202 14.81 6.72 -5.01
C ILE A 202 15.39 8.08 -4.61
N ALA A 203 16.54 8.10 -3.93
CA ALA A 203 17.19 9.34 -3.54
C ALA A 203 17.65 10.19 -4.75
N GLU A 204 18.01 9.55 -5.86
CA GLU A 204 18.32 10.24 -7.12
C GLU A 204 17.08 10.85 -7.76
N ILE A 205 15.99 10.07 -7.84
CA ILE A 205 14.70 10.55 -8.36
C ILE A 205 14.16 11.72 -7.52
N GLU A 206 14.26 11.64 -6.18
CA GLU A 206 13.81 12.70 -5.28
C GLU A 206 14.60 14.02 -5.42
N ARG A 207 15.80 14.00 -6.03
CA ARG A 207 16.60 15.22 -6.30
C ARG A 207 16.21 15.92 -7.61
N ASP A 208 15.41 15.31 -8.46
CA ASP A 208 14.94 15.93 -9.70
C ASP A 208 14.03 17.13 -9.37
N PRO A 209 14.31 18.34 -9.88
CA PRO A 209 13.47 19.52 -9.64
C PRO A 209 12.00 19.37 -10.06
N GLN A 210 11.72 18.48 -11.00
CA GLN A 210 10.36 18.18 -11.49
C GLN A 210 9.67 17.09 -10.66
N TYR A 211 10.37 16.39 -9.77
CA TYR A 211 9.80 15.28 -9.00
C TYR A 211 8.60 15.71 -8.15
N GLU A 212 8.72 16.83 -7.45
CA GLU A 212 7.64 17.38 -6.64
C GLU A 212 6.41 17.72 -7.50
N THR A 213 6.62 18.43 -8.61
CA THR A 213 5.58 18.79 -9.58
C THR A 213 4.89 17.55 -10.15
N ALA A 214 5.66 16.51 -10.48
CA ALA A 214 5.13 15.25 -10.97
C ALA A 214 4.32 14.49 -9.89
N LEU A 215 4.71 14.57 -8.61
CA LEU A 215 3.92 14.01 -7.52
C LEU A 215 2.57 14.71 -7.36
N ILE A 216 2.56 16.05 -7.43
CA ILE A 216 1.35 16.87 -7.37
C ILE A 216 0.42 16.51 -8.53
N LEU A 217 0.96 16.49 -9.75
CA LEU A 217 0.21 16.13 -10.94
C LEU A 217 -0.42 14.75 -10.81
N ARG A 218 0.36 13.75 -10.38
CA ARG A 218 -0.13 12.38 -10.19
C ARG A 218 -1.30 12.31 -9.19
N GLN A 219 -1.32 13.16 -8.18
CA GLN A 219 -2.42 13.22 -7.20
C GLN A 219 -3.65 13.92 -7.79
N ALA A 220 -3.45 14.96 -8.62
CA ALA A 220 -4.52 15.62 -9.37
C ALA A 220 -5.15 14.69 -10.41
N GLU A 221 -4.35 13.98 -11.19
CA GLU A 221 -4.79 13.03 -12.23
C GLU A 221 -5.72 11.95 -11.67
N ARG A 222 -5.43 11.44 -10.46
CA ARG A 222 -6.28 10.47 -9.78
C ARG A 222 -7.72 10.95 -9.60
N TRP A 223 -7.91 12.25 -9.34
CA TRP A 223 -9.23 12.84 -9.22
C TRP A 223 -9.80 13.25 -10.58
N PHE A 224 -8.98 13.78 -11.47
CA PHE A 224 -9.35 14.15 -12.85
C PHE A 224 -10.03 12.98 -13.57
N PHE A 225 -9.46 11.77 -13.50
CA PHE A 225 -10.04 10.58 -14.11
C PHE A 225 -11.34 10.09 -13.46
N THR A 226 -11.77 10.68 -12.34
CA THR A 226 -13.11 10.43 -11.79
C THR A 226 -14.20 11.28 -12.47
N PHE A 227 -13.78 12.33 -13.18
CA PHE A 227 -14.67 13.27 -13.87
C PHE A 227 -14.70 13.06 -15.39
N THR A 228 -13.61 12.61 -15.99
CA THR A 228 -13.49 12.41 -17.44
C THR A 228 -12.78 11.11 -17.80
N THR A 229 -13.04 10.64 -19.02
CA THR A 229 -12.34 9.51 -19.66
C THR A 229 -11.24 9.95 -20.60
N GLU A 230 -11.14 11.25 -20.89
CA GLU A 230 -10.13 11.78 -21.80
C GLU A 230 -8.73 11.71 -21.19
N PRO A 231 -7.70 11.37 -21.99
CA PRO A 231 -6.33 11.48 -21.55
C PRO A 231 -6.02 12.97 -21.34
N GLY A 232 -5.63 13.36 -20.12
CA GLY A 232 -5.14 14.71 -19.86
C GLY A 232 -3.78 14.95 -20.52
N GLU A 233 -3.42 16.22 -20.72
CA GLU A 233 -2.09 16.59 -21.21
C GLU A 233 -1.09 16.75 -20.06
N SER A 234 -0.30 15.71 -19.79
CA SER A 234 0.64 15.73 -18.67
C SER A 234 1.76 16.78 -18.84
N GLU A 235 2.26 17.02 -20.07
CA GLU A 235 3.30 18.04 -20.32
C GLU A 235 2.81 19.46 -19.97
N LEU A 236 1.67 19.87 -20.52
CA LEU A 236 1.05 21.17 -20.19
C LEU A 236 0.72 21.27 -18.70
N SER A 237 0.25 20.18 -18.11
CA SER A 237 -0.07 20.15 -16.68
C SER A 237 1.17 20.35 -15.81
N LEU A 238 2.32 19.77 -16.20
CA LEU A 238 3.59 20.02 -15.53
C LEU A 238 4.03 21.50 -15.67
N GLU A 239 3.93 22.08 -16.86
CA GLU A 239 4.26 23.50 -17.09
C GLU A 239 3.40 24.43 -16.23
N VAL A 240 2.08 24.21 -16.20
CA VAL A 240 1.15 25.01 -15.40
C VAL A 240 1.41 24.83 -13.91
N LEU A 241 1.62 23.59 -13.46
CA LEU A 241 1.91 23.33 -12.05
C LEU A 241 3.25 23.93 -11.63
N ASP A 242 4.26 23.95 -12.49
CA ASP A 242 5.54 24.60 -12.19
C ASP A 242 5.42 26.12 -12.00
N LEU A 243 4.49 26.77 -12.70
CA LEU A 243 4.19 28.19 -12.51
C LEU A 243 3.43 28.44 -11.22
N VAL A 244 2.43 27.62 -10.93
CA VAL A 244 1.47 27.84 -9.83
C VAL A 244 1.98 27.27 -8.51
N LYS A 245 2.89 26.29 -8.50
CA LYS A 245 3.37 25.62 -7.26
C LYS A 245 3.87 26.62 -6.22
N SER A 246 4.55 27.69 -6.64
CA SER A 246 5.08 28.72 -5.75
C SER A 246 4.00 29.50 -4.98
N SER A 247 2.78 29.55 -5.52
CA SER A 247 1.60 30.18 -4.90
C SER A 247 0.76 29.22 -4.07
N MET A 248 1.02 27.92 -4.19
CA MET A 248 0.30 26.89 -3.42
C MET A 248 0.98 26.75 -2.07
N SER A 249 0.29 27.18 -1.00
CA SER A 249 0.77 26.98 0.36
C SER A 249 0.46 25.55 0.82
N TYR A 250 1.33 24.60 0.52
CA TYR A 250 1.34 23.27 1.15
C TYR A 250 2.75 22.98 1.67
N GLY A 251 2.88 22.41 2.87
CA GLY A 251 4.17 22.12 3.51
C GLY A 251 4.85 20.86 2.95
N ASP A 252 4.08 19.83 2.58
CA ASP A 252 4.55 18.57 1.98
C ASP A 252 3.53 18.05 0.97
N PRO A 253 3.94 17.32 -0.10
CA PRO A 253 3.00 16.70 -1.05
C PRO A 253 1.90 15.82 -0.43
N THR A 254 2.09 15.29 0.80
CA THR A 254 1.04 14.56 1.52
C THR A 254 -0.11 15.48 1.96
N GLU A 255 0.21 16.71 2.40
CA GLU A 255 -0.78 17.73 2.76
C GLU A 255 -1.57 18.17 1.54
N TYR A 256 -0.89 18.35 0.39
CA TYR A 256 -1.57 18.64 -0.87
C TYR A 256 -2.62 17.59 -1.21
N ALA A 257 -2.30 16.30 -1.08
CA ALA A 257 -3.24 15.22 -1.39
C ALA A 257 -4.50 15.25 -0.52
N GLN A 258 -4.37 15.59 0.77
CA GLN A 258 -5.50 15.71 1.69
C GLN A 258 -6.36 16.93 1.37
N THR A 259 -5.71 18.09 1.18
CA THR A 259 -6.38 19.34 0.80
C THR A 259 -7.15 19.18 -0.51
N LEU A 260 -6.52 18.55 -1.52
CA LEU A 260 -7.16 18.27 -2.80
C LEU A 260 -8.36 17.35 -2.64
N ALA A 261 -8.26 16.29 -1.83
CA ALA A 261 -9.39 15.38 -1.59
C ALA A 261 -10.59 16.12 -0.96
N ILE A 262 -10.36 16.95 0.06
CA ILE A 262 -11.41 17.75 0.70
C ILE A 262 -12.01 18.75 -0.30
N PHE A 263 -11.17 19.43 -1.07
CA PHE A 263 -11.60 20.40 -2.09
C PHE A 263 -12.50 19.74 -3.14
N VAL A 264 -12.07 18.59 -3.68
CA VAL A 264 -12.81 17.84 -4.70
C VAL A 264 -14.15 17.33 -4.16
N ASP A 265 -14.20 16.82 -2.94
CA ASP A 265 -15.45 16.35 -2.33
C ASP A 265 -16.42 17.51 -2.10
N THR A 266 -15.92 18.65 -1.61
CA THR A 266 -16.72 19.85 -1.32
C THR A 266 -17.27 20.50 -2.60
N HIS A 267 -16.47 20.57 -3.66
CA HIS A 267 -16.80 21.32 -4.89
C HIS A 267 -17.13 20.43 -6.08
N ARG A 268 -17.41 19.13 -5.85
CA ARG A 268 -17.58 18.11 -6.90
C ARG A 268 -18.49 18.55 -8.05
N ARG A 269 -19.67 19.08 -7.73
CA ARG A 269 -20.64 19.55 -8.74
C ARG A 269 -20.10 20.71 -9.57
N GLN A 270 -19.46 21.68 -8.93
CA GLN A 270 -18.90 22.83 -9.65
C GLN A 270 -17.78 22.41 -10.60
N ILE A 271 -16.98 21.42 -10.21
CA ILE A 271 -15.93 20.84 -11.07
C ILE A 271 -16.57 20.09 -12.25
N GLU A 272 -17.64 19.31 -12.01
CA GLU A 272 -18.40 18.63 -13.07
C GLU A 272 -19.01 19.63 -14.05
N ASP A 273 -19.65 20.69 -13.55
CA ASP A 273 -20.24 21.75 -14.37
C ASP A 273 -19.16 22.47 -15.20
N ALA A 274 -18.03 22.83 -14.59
CA ALA A 274 -16.92 23.46 -15.30
C ALA A 274 -16.33 22.56 -16.40
N LEU A 275 -16.21 21.26 -16.18
CA LEU A 275 -15.72 20.32 -17.19
C LEU A 275 -16.75 20.09 -18.31
N ASN A 276 -18.05 20.16 -18.03
CA ASN A 276 -19.07 20.08 -19.08
C ASN A 276 -19.11 21.37 -19.92
N ASP A 277 -18.91 22.52 -19.28
CA ASP A 277 -18.94 23.81 -19.95
C ASP A 277 -17.67 24.07 -20.75
N TYR A 278 -16.48 23.70 -20.24
CA TYR A 278 -15.19 24.10 -20.83
C TYR A 278 -14.28 22.91 -21.22
N GLY A 279 -14.67 21.68 -20.92
CA GLY A 279 -13.88 20.50 -21.27
C GLY A 279 -14.00 20.10 -22.73
N ASN A 280 -13.26 19.06 -23.10
CA ASN A 280 -13.28 18.47 -24.44
C ASN A 280 -14.71 18.06 -24.84
N GLY A 281 -15.16 18.47 -26.04
CA GLY A 281 -16.51 18.29 -26.55
C GLY A 281 -17.52 19.36 -26.12
N SER A 282 -17.09 20.40 -25.40
CA SER A 282 -17.95 21.51 -25.03
C SER A 282 -18.05 22.59 -26.11
N ALA A 283 -19.01 23.50 -25.96
CA ALA A 283 -19.16 24.64 -26.88
C ALA A 283 -17.97 25.61 -26.86
N TYR A 284 -17.14 25.56 -25.81
CA TYR A 284 -16.03 26.50 -25.57
C TYR A 284 -14.65 25.84 -25.71
N GLU A 285 -14.56 24.60 -26.22
CA GLU A 285 -13.31 23.85 -26.36
C GLU A 285 -12.24 24.62 -27.16
N GLY A 286 -12.64 25.32 -28.23
CA GLY A 286 -11.74 26.07 -29.10
C GLY A 286 -11.30 27.45 -28.57
N ASP A 287 -11.87 27.92 -27.46
CA ASP A 287 -11.63 29.28 -26.95
C ASP A 287 -10.36 29.37 -26.06
N PHE A 288 -9.84 28.24 -25.61
CA PHE A 288 -8.66 28.15 -24.75
C PHE A 288 -7.46 27.55 -25.49
N ASN A 289 -6.95 28.29 -26.49
CA ASN A 289 -5.69 27.92 -27.16
C ASN A 289 -4.48 28.33 -26.32
N TYR A 290 -3.82 27.36 -25.69
CA TYR A 290 -2.52 27.56 -25.05
C TYR A 290 -1.39 27.48 -26.10
N THR A 291 -0.68 28.59 -26.30
CA THR A 291 0.60 28.60 -27.01
C THR A 291 1.71 28.14 -26.09
N ARG A 292 2.35 27.00 -26.40
CA ARG A 292 3.55 26.53 -25.72
C ARG A 292 4.67 27.55 -25.83
N GLN A 293 5.53 27.65 -24.81
CA GLN A 293 6.66 28.59 -24.78
C GLN A 293 7.69 28.34 -25.91
N ASP A 294 7.69 27.17 -26.54
CA ASP A 294 8.57 26.82 -27.66
C ASP A 294 8.02 27.27 -29.04
N GLY A 295 6.90 28.00 -29.07
CA GLY A 295 6.31 28.57 -30.30
C GLY A 295 5.62 27.56 -31.19
N ARG A 296 5.44 26.30 -30.75
CA ARG A 296 4.65 25.30 -31.47
C ARG A 296 3.19 25.38 -31.03
N HIS A 297 2.30 25.66 -31.98
CA HIS A 297 0.86 25.43 -31.79
C HIS A 297 0.63 23.92 -31.66
N CYS A 298 0.11 23.50 -30.52
CA CYS A 298 -0.49 22.18 -30.38
C CYS A 298 -1.99 22.35 -30.66
N PRO A 299 -2.50 21.90 -31.83
CA PRO A 299 -3.93 21.74 -31.98
C PRO A 299 -4.35 20.56 -31.11
N LEU A 300 -5.16 20.83 -30.09
CA LEU A 300 -5.95 19.79 -29.42
C LEU A 300 -6.90 19.22 -30.48
N SER A 301 -6.63 18.00 -30.95
CA SER A 301 -7.49 17.21 -31.83
C SER A 301 -7.60 15.79 -31.33
#